data_AF-A0A482XQI9-F1
#
_entry.id   AF-A0A482XQI9-F1
#
_cell.length_a   1.000
_cell.length_b   1.000
_cell.length_c   1.000
_cell.angle_alpha   90.00
_cell.angle_beta   90.00
_cell.angle_gamma   90.00
#
_symmetry.space_group_name_H-M   'P 1'
#
loop_
_entity.id
_entity.type
_entity.pdbx_description
1 polymer ?
#
loop_
_entity_poly.entity_id
_entity_poly.type
_entity_poly.pdbx_seq_one_letter_code
_entity_poly.pdbx_strand_id
1 'polypeptide(L)'
;MSDLKYIVSELNQTPFNKNYNLISFDSLSAEDLLQVITDVFAEIDENNKIDVRTEEPEQTTVRLLTMLRILKYNPGSDMNASLFRQGLVQGDKQIIHPILEWALRNLEDLKKRAYLAQYLVKIDVPIEIMGDADVATIYEQYEQLMEEFKKVHKESESIKQNSSSTAELRADIESIDKERDIVIKKIERMLRKIENVSNKEALLEASHELRVERERKKELAKQKQTEGAALHQTQQKLARLSQQLREMRQASLGVSPEELV
;
A
#
# COMPACT_ATOMS: atom_id res chain seq x y z
N MET A 1 -18.71 2.31 18.35
CA MET A 1 -19.50 1.27 17.64
C MET A 1 -18.94 0.92 16.25
N SER A 2 -18.31 1.86 15.52
CA SER A 2 -17.58 1.53 14.29
C SER A 2 -16.33 0.70 14.57
N ASP A 3 -15.63 1.03 15.65
CA ASP A 3 -14.30 0.46 15.94
C ASP A 3 -14.38 -0.97 16.47
N LEU A 4 -15.40 -1.27 17.31
CA LEU A 4 -15.66 -2.62 17.79
C LEU A 4 -15.99 -3.59 16.63
N LYS A 5 -16.71 -3.12 15.60
CA LYS A 5 -17.01 -3.93 14.41
C LYS A 5 -15.73 -4.27 13.65
N TYR A 6 -14.83 -3.30 13.53
CA TYR A 6 -13.54 -3.49 12.88
C TYR A 6 -12.66 -4.50 13.65
N ILE A 7 -12.55 -4.35 14.98
CA ILE A 7 -11.79 -5.30 15.82
C ILE A 7 -12.32 -6.73 15.63
N VAL A 8 -13.63 -6.93 15.73
CA VAL A 8 -14.23 -8.27 15.57
C VAL A 8 -14.02 -8.83 14.17
N SER A 9 -14.10 -8.01 13.11
CA SER A 9 -13.86 -8.49 11.75
C SER A 9 -12.41 -8.92 11.53
N GLU A 10 -11.44 -8.20 12.09
CA GLU A 10 -10.02 -8.54 11.96
C GLU A 10 -9.64 -9.76 12.82
N LEU A 11 -10.15 -9.87 14.04
CA LEU A 11 -9.90 -11.03 14.91
C LEU A 11 -10.49 -12.34 14.37
N ASN A 12 -11.48 -12.26 13.47
CA ASN A 12 -12.06 -13.42 12.81
C ASN A 12 -11.32 -13.83 11.53
N GLN A 13 -10.45 -12.97 11.01
CA GLN A 13 -9.62 -13.28 9.86
C GLN A 13 -8.37 -14.07 10.29
N THR A 14 -7.65 -14.57 9.28
CA THR A 14 -6.31 -15.12 9.49
C THR A 14 -5.38 -13.98 9.91
N PRO A 15 -4.53 -14.14 10.93
CA PRO A 15 -4.11 -15.39 11.58
C PRO A 15 -4.91 -15.79 12.84
N PHE A 16 -5.77 -14.93 13.38
CA PHE A 16 -6.36 -15.08 14.71
C PHE A 16 -7.54 -16.06 14.79
N ASN A 17 -8.41 -16.10 13.77
CA ASN A 17 -9.52 -17.06 13.62
C ASN A 17 -10.38 -17.27 14.88
N LYS A 18 -10.66 -16.20 15.64
CA LYS A 18 -11.31 -16.30 16.97
C LYS A 18 -12.84 -16.47 16.95
N ASN A 19 -13.49 -16.30 15.79
CA ASN A 19 -14.93 -16.49 15.58
C ASN A 19 -15.87 -15.72 16.55
N TYR A 20 -15.50 -14.50 16.93
CA TYR A 20 -16.32 -13.64 17.76
C TYR A 20 -17.48 -12.99 16.99
N ASN A 21 -18.59 -12.74 17.68
CA ASN A 21 -19.60 -11.77 17.28
C ASN A 21 -19.53 -10.53 18.21
N LEU A 22 -20.25 -9.45 17.86
CA LEU A 22 -20.21 -8.19 18.61
C LEU A 22 -20.60 -8.35 20.08
N ILE A 23 -21.59 -9.21 20.36
CA ILE A 23 -22.11 -9.41 21.71
C ILE A 23 -21.13 -10.27 22.50
N SER A 24 -20.63 -11.36 21.92
CA SER A 24 -19.68 -12.26 22.58
C SER A 24 -18.37 -11.56 22.89
N PHE A 25 -17.89 -10.69 21.99
CA PHE A 25 -16.69 -9.89 22.19
C PHE A 25 -16.91 -8.82 23.26
N ASP A 26 -18.02 -8.09 23.20
CA ASP A 26 -18.33 -7.07 24.22
C ASP A 26 -18.64 -7.70 25.59
N SER A 27 -19.03 -8.97 25.66
CA SER A 27 -19.24 -9.70 26.92
C SER A 27 -17.99 -10.38 27.48
N LEU A 28 -16.81 -10.25 26.85
CA LEU A 28 -15.59 -10.87 27.35
C LEU A 28 -15.24 -10.37 28.76
N SER A 29 -14.72 -11.29 29.58
CA SER A 29 -14.16 -10.98 30.88
C SER A 29 -12.87 -10.16 30.73
N ALA A 30 -12.45 -9.47 31.79
CA ALA A 30 -11.20 -8.72 31.79
C ALA A 30 -9.99 -9.61 31.46
N GLU A 31 -9.95 -10.83 32.00
CA GLU A 31 -8.89 -11.80 31.74
C GLU A 31 -8.88 -12.28 30.29
N ASP A 32 -10.05 -12.62 29.74
CA ASP A 32 -10.14 -13.08 28.35
C ASP A 32 -9.79 -11.95 27.37
N LEU A 33 -10.15 -10.70 27.70
CA LEU A 33 -9.78 -9.53 26.90
C LEU A 33 -8.27 -9.27 26.93
N LEU A 34 -7.63 -9.46 28.09
CA LEU A 34 -6.16 -9.42 28.25
C LEU A 34 -5.47 -10.55 27.48
N GLN A 35 -6.08 -11.73 27.41
CA GLN A 35 -5.57 -12.81 26.58
C GLN A 35 -5.66 -12.46 25.10
N VAL A 36 -6.77 -11.85 24.65
CA VAL A 36 -6.94 -11.44 23.24
C VAL A 36 -5.86 -10.44 22.81
N ILE A 37 -5.58 -9.40 23.60
CA ILE A 37 -4.49 -8.46 23.28
C ILE A 37 -3.11 -9.14 23.32
N THR A 38 -2.90 -10.07 24.25
CA THR A 38 -1.66 -10.85 24.32
C THR A 38 -1.48 -11.71 23.06
N ASP A 39 -2.54 -12.36 22.58
CA ASP A 39 -2.53 -13.14 21.34
C ASP A 39 -2.25 -12.27 20.11
N VAL A 40 -2.80 -11.05 20.06
CA VAL A 40 -2.48 -10.07 19.01
C VAL A 40 -1.01 -9.67 19.06
N PHE A 41 -0.45 -9.44 20.24
CA PHE A 41 0.97 -9.14 20.38
C PHE A 41 1.87 -10.35 20.11
N ALA A 42 1.41 -11.57 20.37
CA ALA A 42 2.12 -12.80 20.04
C ALA A 42 2.27 -12.99 18.53
N GLU A 43 1.30 -12.52 17.74
CA GLU A 43 1.40 -12.49 16.28
C GLU A 43 2.39 -11.41 15.79
N ILE A 44 2.59 -10.34 16.56
CA ILE A 44 3.56 -9.29 16.23
C ILE A 44 4.99 -9.72 16.62
N ASP A 45 5.14 -10.36 17.78
CA ASP A 45 6.39 -10.89 18.31
C ASP A 45 6.11 -12.15 19.13
N GLU A 46 6.62 -13.29 18.66
CA GLU A 46 6.38 -14.62 19.23
C GLU A 46 6.78 -14.73 20.71
N ASN A 47 7.70 -13.87 21.18
CA ASN A 47 8.09 -13.81 22.59
C ASN A 47 6.93 -13.42 23.52
N ASN A 48 5.85 -12.84 22.99
CA ASN A 48 4.65 -12.49 23.76
C ASN A 48 3.62 -13.62 23.84
N LYS A 49 3.90 -14.81 23.28
CA LYS A 49 2.99 -15.96 23.32
C LYS A 49 2.95 -16.57 24.72
N ILE A 50 2.15 -15.96 25.59
CA ILE A 50 2.00 -16.35 27.00
C ILE A 50 0.51 -16.41 27.34
N ASP A 51 0.13 -17.37 28.18
CA ASP A 51 -1.20 -17.43 28.78
C ASP A 51 -1.23 -16.52 30.01
N VAL A 52 -2.07 -15.48 29.97
CA VAL A 52 -2.21 -14.47 31.03
C VAL A 52 -2.62 -15.11 32.36
N ARG A 53 -3.26 -16.28 32.36
CA ARG A 53 -3.64 -17.00 33.59
C ARG A 53 -2.44 -17.60 34.33
N THR A 54 -1.29 -17.67 33.67
CA THR A 54 -0.04 -18.19 34.25
C THR A 54 0.87 -17.09 34.78
N GLU A 55 0.56 -15.82 34.51
CA GLU A 55 1.33 -14.64 34.95
C GLU A 55 0.58 -13.88 36.05
N GLU A 56 1.32 -13.26 36.97
CA GLU A 56 0.72 -12.30 37.90
C GLU A 56 0.21 -11.06 37.12
N PRO A 57 -0.90 -10.42 37.53
CA PRO A 57 -1.46 -9.26 36.83
C PRO A 57 -0.47 -8.11 36.63
N GLU A 58 0.38 -7.85 37.63
CA GLU A 58 1.44 -6.84 37.54
C GLU A 58 2.52 -7.19 36.51
N GLN A 59 2.90 -8.47 36.42
CA GLN A 59 3.90 -8.95 35.46
C GLN A 59 3.36 -8.82 34.03
N THR A 60 2.12 -9.27 33.80
CA THR A 60 1.41 -9.10 32.53
C THR A 60 1.40 -7.62 32.12
N THR A 61 1.06 -6.73 33.05
CA THR A 61 0.99 -5.29 32.79
C THR A 61 2.35 -4.71 32.39
N VAL A 62 3.43 -5.08 33.10
CA VAL A 62 4.79 -4.62 32.77
C VAL A 62 5.21 -5.11 31.38
N ARG A 63 4.89 -6.36 31.03
CA ARG A 63 5.16 -6.93 29.71
C ARG A 63 4.41 -6.17 28.61
N LEU A 64 3.10 -5.99 28.76
CA LEU A 64 2.27 -5.26 27.80
C LEU A 64 2.75 -3.81 27.63
N LEU A 65 3.08 -3.12 28.72
CA LEU A 65 3.63 -1.76 28.67
C LEU A 65 4.98 -1.69 27.96
N THR A 66 5.86 -2.67 28.20
CA THR A 66 7.15 -2.76 27.53
C THR A 66 6.97 -2.96 26.02
N MET A 67 6.06 -3.84 25.63
CA MET A 67 5.72 -4.07 24.22
C MET A 67 5.13 -2.82 23.56
N LEU A 68 4.15 -2.17 24.21
CA LEU A 68 3.57 -0.92 23.74
C LEU A 68 4.63 0.19 23.55
N ARG A 69 5.63 0.25 24.45
CA ARG A 69 6.74 1.20 24.35
C ARG A 69 7.64 0.90 23.13
N ILE A 70 7.95 -0.36 22.88
CA ILE A 70 8.72 -0.81 21.72
C ILE A 70 7.98 -0.46 20.43
N LEU A 71 6.69 -0.74 20.39
CA LEU A 71 5.82 -0.46 19.27
C LEU A 71 5.48 1.03 19.11
N LYS A 72 5.88 1.88 20.08
CA LYS A 72 5.59 3.33 20.15
C LYS A 72 4.10 3.66 20.08
N TYR A 73 3.29 2.88 20.79
CA TYR A 73 1.90 3.25 21.02
C TYR A 73 1.81 4.56 21.81
N ASN A 74 0.92 5.45 21.40
CA ASN A 74 0.63 6.69 22.11
C ASN A 74 -0.83 6.65 22.61
N PRO A 75 -1.08 6.59 23.92
CA PRO A 75 -2.43 6.56 24.49
C PRO A 75 -3.18 7.91 24.40
N GLY A 76 -2.57 8.95 23.83
CA GLY A 76 -3.14 10.29 23.70
C GLY A 76 -2.67 11.24 24.80
N SER A 77 -2.52 12.53 24.48
CA SER A 77 -1.90 13.53 25.35
C SER A 77 -2.64 13.79 26.66
N ASP A 78 -3.93 13.48 26.72
CA ASP A 78 -4.79 13.74 27.88
C ASP A 78 -4.87 12.54 28.85
N MET A 79 -4.28 11.40 28.48
CA MET A 79 -4.36 10.17 29.29
C MET A 79 -3.31 10.19 30.40
N ASN A 80 -3.76 10.08 31.66
CA ASN A 80 -2.87 9.96 32.81
C ASN A 80 -2.20 8.57 32.83
N ALA A 81 -0.87 8.52 32.94
CA ALA A 81 -0.10 7.27 32.97
C ALA A 81 -0.52 6.32 34.10
N SER A 82 -0.92 6.84 35.27
CA SER A 82 -1.38 6.02 36.40
C SER A 82 -2.73 5.35 36.08
N LEU A 83 -3.66 6.11 35.49
CA LEU A 83 -4.96 5.58 35.07
C LEU A 83 -4.82 4.57 33.94
N PHE A 84 -3.92 4.82 32.98
CA PHE A 84 -3.63 3.87 31.91
C PHE A 84 -3.08 2.55 32.44
N ARG A 85 -2.11 2.60 33.37
CA ARG A 85 -1.58 1.40 34.03
C ARG A 85 -2.67 0.67 34.80
N GLN A 86 -3.49 1.37 35.56
CA GLN A 86 -4.59 0.77 36.32
C GLN A 86 -5.62 0.10 35.41
N GLY A 87 -5.99 0.76 34.30
CA GLY A 87 -6.92 0.19 33.32
C GLY A 87 -6.37 -1.06 32.63
N LEU A 88 -5.05 -1.13 32.39
CA LEU A 88 -4.42 -2.36 31.90
C LEU A 88 -4.45 -3.49 32.94
N VAL A 89 -4.14 -3.21 34.21
CA VAL A 89 -4.22 -4.22 35.29
C VAL A 89 -5.65 -4.77 35.43
N GLN A 90 -6.65 -3.90 35.30
CA GLN A 90 -8.06 -4.26 35.47
C GLN A 90 -8.72 -4.84 34.21
N GLY A 91 -8.02 -4.87 33.07
CA GLY A 91 -8.59 -5.31 31.80
C GLY A 91 -9.70 -4.39 31.28
N ASP A 92 -9.57 -3.08 31.47
CA ASP A 92 -10.60 -2.10 31.09
C ASP A 92 -10.76 -2.02 29.55
N LYS A 93 -11.99 -2.21 29.09
CA LYS A 93 -12.40 -2.11 27.68
C LYS A 93 -12.08 -0.75 27.08
N GLN A 94 -12.19 0.33 27.86
CA GLN A 94 -11.89 1.68 27.39
C GLN A 94 -10.40 1.87 27.04
N ILE A 95 -9.53 1.05 27.63
CA ILE A 95 -8.09 1.08 27.39
C ILE A 95 -7.68 0.03 26.35
N ILE A 96 -8.21 -1.20 26.45
CA ILE A 96 -7.79 -2.30 25.58
C ILE A 96 -8.35 -2.16 24.16
N HIS A 97 -9.60 -1.73 23.98
CA HIS A 97 -10.18 -1.63 22.63
C HIS A 97 -9.41 -0.66 21.71
N PRO A 98 -9.02 0.56 22.14
CA PRO A 98 -8.18 1.44 21.31
C PRO A 98 -6.82 0.84 20.97
N ILE A 99 -6.21 0.07 21.88
CA ILE A 99 -4.94 -0.60 21.62
C ILE A 99 -5.12 -1.68 20.57
N LEU A 100 -6.14 -2.53 20.71
CA LEU A 100 -6.46 -3.57 19.75
C LEU A 100 -6.74 -2.99 18.37
N GLU A 101 -7.56 -1.94 18.30
CA GLU A 101 -7.85 -1.27 17.04
C GLU A 101 -6.57 -0.77 16.37
N TRP A 102 -5.74 -0.04 17.11
CA TRP A 102 -4.49 0.48 16.59
C TRP A 102 -3.54 -0.63 16.14
N ALA A 103 -3.43 -1.71 16.92
CA ALA A 103 -2.55 -2.83 16.61
C ALA A 103 -2.99 -3.56 15.34
N LEU A 104 -4.29 -3.85 15.22
CA LEU A 104 -4.86 -4.54 14.07
C LEU A 104 -4.78 -3.71 12.78
N ARG A 105 -4.95 -2.39 12.86
CA ARG A 105 -4.81 -1.49 11.69
C ARG A 105 -3.39 -1.44 11.12
N ASN A 106 -2.38 -1.66 11.95
CA ASN A 106 -0.97 -1.46 11.58
C ASN A 106 -0.13 -2.74 11.69
N LEU A 107 -0.77 -3.91 11.63
CA LEU A 107 -0.17 -5.19 12.03
C LEU A 107 1.17 -5.47 11.32
N GLU A 108 1.25 -5.29 10.00
CA GLU A 108 2.49 -5.50 9.23
C GLU A 108 3.61 -4.52 9.60
N ASP A 109 3.27 -3.24 9.79
CA ASP A 109 4.24 -2.23 10.22
C ASP A 109 4.73 -2.50 11.65
N LEU A 110 3.85 -2.98 12.52
CA LEU A 110 4.18 -3.35 13.90
C LEU A 110 5.04 -4.61 13.96
N LYS A 111 4.78 -5.62 13.12
CA LYS A 111 5.66 -6.80 12.95
C LYS A 111 7.07 -6.37 12.55
N LYS A 112 7.17 -5.53 11.52
CA LYS A 112 8.46 -4.97 11.08
C LYS A 112 9.14 -4.19 12.19
N ARG A 113 8.39 -3.40 12.95
CA ARG A 113 8.91 -2.63 14.07
C ARG A 113 9.42 -3.51 15.22
N ALA A 114 8.67 -4.54 15.59
CA ALA A 114 9.08 -5.49 16.62
C ALA A 114 10.34 -6.25 16.21
N TYR A 115 10.40 -6.72 14.96
CA TYR A 115 11.61 -7.31 14.40
C TYR A 115 12.81 -6.37 14.49
N LEU A 116 12.67 -5.12 14.03
CA LEU A 116 13.75 -4.14 14.08
C LEU A 116 14.17 -3.80 15.52
N ALA A 117 13.23 -3.79 16.47
CA ALA A 117 13.53 -3.47 17.86
C ALA A 117 14.51 -4.47 18.50
N GLN A 118 14.46 -5.75 18.10
CA GLN A 118 15.39 -6.77 18.59
C GLN A 118 16.86 -6.42 18.29
N TYR A 119 17.11 -5.68 17.20
CA TYR A 119 18.45 -5.32 16.75
C TYR A 119 18.83 -3.86 17.01
N LEU A 120 17.84 -2.97 17.15
CA LEU A 120 18.04 -1.51 17.22
C LEU A 120 17.81 -0.91 18.60
N VAL A 121 17.26 -1.66 19.56
CA VAL A 121 17.22 -1.22 20.95
C VAL A 121 18.62 -1.39 21.54
N LYS A 122 19.27 -0.26 21.80
CA LYS A 122 20.62 -0.24 22.37
C LYS A 122 20.63 -0.87 23.76
N ILE A 123 21.68 -1.62 24.04
CA ILE A 123 21.98 -2.09 25.38
C ILE A 123 22.46 -0.88 26.19
N ASP A 124 21.80 -0.61 27.30
CA ASP A 124 22.23 0.46 28.22
C ASP A 124 23.40 -0.07 29.06
N VAL A 125 24.60 0.44 28.80
CA VAL A 125 25.84 0.02 29.47
C VAL A 125 26.21 1.09 30.50
N PRO A 126 26.27 0.76 31.80
CA PRO A 126 26.64 1.69 32.85
C PRO A 126 27.98 2.37 32.60
N ILE A 127 28.08 3.65 32.98
CA ILE A 127 29.27 4.49 32.76
C ILE A 127 30.51 3.90 33.46
N GLU A 128 30.33 3.20 34.59
CA GLU A 128 31.47 2.57 35.28
C GLU A 128 32.13 1.46 34.45
N ILE A 129 31.33 0.71 33.68
CA ILE A 129 31.81 -0.37 32.80
C ILE A 129 32.36 0.22 31.50
N MET A 130 31.75 1.30 31.00
CA MET A 130 32.22 2.03 29.82
C MET A 130 33.58 2.73 30.02
N GLY A 131 34.03 2.88 31.27
CA GLY A 131 35.35 3.43 31.59
C GLY A 131 36.52 2.53 31.18
N ASP A 132 36.26 1.24 30.93
CA ASP A 132 37.24 0.31 30.39
C ASP A 132 37.43 0.53 28.87
N ALA A 133 38.67 0.74 28.44
CA ALA A 133 39.01 1.03 27.05
C ALA A 133 38.63 -0.11 26.08
N ASP A 134 38.71 -1.37 26.52
CA ASP A 134 38.35 -2.52 25.70
C ASP A 134 36.83 -2.58 25.51
N VAL A 135 36.06 -2.31 26.58
CA VAL A 135 34.59 -2.26 26.53
C VAL A 135 34.12 -1.11 25.62
N ALA A 136 34.71 0.08 25.77
CA ALA A 136 34.36 1.23 24.93
C ALA A 136 34.60 0.93 23.44
N THR A 137 35.71 0.28 23.12
CA THR A 137 36.05 -0.12 21.74
C THR A 137 35.04 -1.13 21.19
N ILE A 138 34.66 -2.14 21.96
CA ILE A 138 33.65 -3.14 21.56
C ILE A 138 32.29 -2.47 21.37
N TYR A 139 31.91 -1.55 22.26
CA TYR A 139 30.64 -0.83 22.16
C TYR A 139 30.58 0.04 20.90
N GLU A 140 31.69 0.69 20.52
CA GLU A 140 31.79 1.42 19.25
C GLU A 140 31.60 0.50 18.04
N GLN A 141 32.25 -0.67 18.03
CA GLN A 141 32.06 -1.67 16.97
C GLN A 141 30.60 -2.16 16.89
N TYR A 142 29.96 -2.37 18.03
CA TYR A 142 28.54 -2.70 18.11
C TYR A 142 27.66 -1.61 17.50
N GLU A 143 27.94 -0.33 17.77
CA GLU A 143 27.21 0.79 17.16
C GLU A 143 27.43 0.87 15.64
N GLN A 144 28.65 0.62 15.17
CA GLN A 144 28.95 0.56 13.74
C GLN A 144 28.18 -0.57 13.04
N LEU A 145 28.13 -1.76 13.63
CA LEU A 145 27.36 -2.91 13.11
C LEU A 145 25.86 -2.62 13.08
N MET A 146 25.31 -1.91 14.08
CA MET A 146 23.91 -1.48 14.05
C MET A 146 23.62 -0.53 12.88
N GLU A 147 24.51 0.42 12.58
CA GLU A 147 24.35 1.31 11.43
C GLU A 147 24.48 0.57 10.09
N GLU A 148 25.40 -0.38 9.99
CA GLU A 148 25.52 -1.26 8.83
C GLU A 148 24.24 -2.08 8.61
N PHE A 149 23.70 -2.68 9.68
CA PHE A 149 22.43 -3.39 9.63
C PHE A 149 21.29 -2.51 9.10
N LYS A 150 21.17 -1.27 9.59
CA LYS A 150 20.14 -0.33 9.09
C LYS A 150 20.27 -0.10 7.59
N LYS A 151 21.50 0.10 7.10
CA LYS A 151 21.77 0.33 5.68
C LYS A 151 21.39 -0.89 4.84
N VAL A 152 21.93 -2.06 5.17
CA VAL A 152 21.68 -3.31 4.43
C VAL A 152 20.20 -3.69 4.46
N HIS A 153 19.55 -3.56 5.62
CA HIS A 153 18.12 -3.84 5.74
C HIS A 153 17.29 -2.89 4.86
N LYS A 154 17.61 -1.59 4.83
CA LYS A 154 16.91 -0.61 3.97
C LYS A 154 17.09 -0.94 2.48
N GLU A 155 18.29 -1.33 2.06
CA GLU A 155 18.56 -1.76 0.68
C GLU A 155 17.77 -3.02 0.32
N SER A 156 17.77 -4.04 1.18
CA SER A 156 17.00 -5.28 0.99
C SER A 156 15.50 -5.01 0.86
N GLU A 157 14.94 -4.15 1.72
CA GLU A 157 13.51 -3.80 1.66
C GLU A 157 13.14 -3.08 0.36
N SER A 158 14.02 -2.20 -0.13
CA SER A 158 13.82 -1.54 -1.43
C SER A 158 13.83 -2.54 -2.59
N ILE A 159 14.74 -3.51 -2.58
CA ILE A 159 14.79 -4.56 -3.60
C ILE A 159 13.53 -5.44 -3.55
N LYS A 160 13.06 -5.82 -2.36
CA LYS A 160 11.81 -6.60 -2.20
C LYS A 160 10.61 -5.86 -2.76
N GLN A 161 10.47 -4.56 -2.47
CA GLN A 161 9.39 -3.74 -3.03
C GLN A 161 9.42 -3.70 -4.56
N ASN A 162 10.61 -3.70 -5.17
CA ASN A 162 10.77 -3.73 -6.62
C ASN A 162 10.56 -5.14 -7.22
N SER A 163 10.67 -6.21 -6.42
CA SER A 163 10.55 -7.59 -6.90
C SER A 163 9.12 -7.99 -7.28
N SER A 164 8.09 -7.37 -6.69
CA SER A 164 6.68 -7.61 -7.07
C SER A 164 6.42 -7.31 -8.55
N SER A 165 7.06 -6.25 -9.08
CA SER A 165 7.00 -5.91 -10.51
C SER A 165 7.55 -7.02 -11.42
N THR A 166 8.51 -7.81 -10.94
CA THR A 166 9.08 -8.91 -11.74
C THR A 166 8.14 -10.10 -11.89
N ALA A 167 7.26 -10.35 -10.90
CA ALA A 167 6.27 -11.42 -10.97
C ALA A 167 5.16 -11.09 -11.98
N GLU A 168 4.70 -9.84 -11.99
CA GLU A 168 3.73 -9.33 -12.98
C GLU A 168 4.29 -9.44 -14.40
N LEU A 169 5.53 -9.01 -14.63
CA LEU A 169 6.18 -9.14 -15.93
C LEU A 169 6.29 -10.60 -16.40
N ARG A 170 6.54 -11.55 -15.50
CA ARG A 170 6.54 -12.99 -15.84
C ARG A 170 5.15 -13.47 -16.23
N ALA A 171 4.11 -13.07 -15.50
CA ALA A 171 2.74 -13.43 -15.83
C ALA A 171 2.31 -12.87 -17.19
N ASP A 172 2.71 -11.64 -17.51
CA ASP A 172 2.47 -11.01 -18.81
C ASP A 172 3.17 -11.75 -19.94
N ILE A 173 4.45 -12.13 -19.76
CA ILE A 173 5.19 -12.94 -20.73
C ILE A 173 4.47 -14.27 -20.99
N GLU A 174 4.04 -14.97 -19.95
CA GLU A 174 3.29 -16.22 -20.09
C GLU A 174 1.96 -16.02 -20.82
N SER A 175 1.27 -14.90 -20.59
CA SER A 175 0.04 -14.57 -21.30
C SER A 175 0.30 -14.33 -22.79
N ILE A 176 1.33 -13.54 -23.12
CA ILE A 176 1.74 -13.25 -24.50
C ILE A 176 2.16 -14.54 -25.23
N ASP A 177 2.88 -15.44 -24.57
CA ASP A 177 3.27 -16.72 -25.16
C ASP A 177 2.04 -17.59 -25.47
N LYS A 178 1.05 -17.64 -24.58
CA LYS A 178 -0.22 -18.34 -24.82
C LYS A 178 -0.97 -17.74 -26.01
N GLU A 179 -1.05 -16.42 -26.10
CA GLU A 179 -1.68 -15.71 -27.22
C GLU A 179 -0.96 -16.00 -28.54
N ARG A 180 0.38 -15.95 -28.54
CA ARG A 180 1.21 -16.30 -29.70
C ARG A 180 0.88 -17.72 -30.18
N ASP A 181 0.84 -18.70 -29.28
CA ASP A 181 0.56 -20.09 -29.63
C ASP A 181 -0.86 -20.27 -30.20
N ILE A 182 -1.85 -19.54 -29.67
CA ILE A 182 -3.22 -19.51 -30.21
C ILE A 182 -3.22 -18.95 -31.64
N VAL A 183 -2.52 -17.84 -31.88
CA VAL A 183 -2.40 -17.20 -33.19
C VAL A 183 -1.72 -18.13 -34.19
N ILE A 184 -0.59 -18.76 -33.82
CA ILE A 184 0.12 -19.73 -34.66
C ILE A 184 -0.82 -20.88 -35.06
N LYS A 185 -1.49 -21.52 -34.09
CA LYS A 185 -2.46 -22.60 -34.37
C LYS A 185 -3.62 -22.16 -35.25
N LYS A 186 -4.01 -20.88 -35.20
CA LYS A 186 -5.06 -20.33 -36.06
C LYS A 186 -4.54 -20.11 -37.49
N ILE A 187 -3.32 -19.60 -37.63
CA ILE A 187 -2.63 -19.45 -38.92
C ILE A 187 -2.48 -20.82 -39.58
N GLU A 188 -1.96 -21.82 -38.88
CA GLU A 188 -1.81 -23.18 -39.40
C GLU A 188 -3.14 -23.76 -39.90
N ARG A 189 -4.23 -23.59 -39.13
CA ARG A 189 -5.57 -24.01 -39.54
C ARG A 189 -6.08 -23.29 -40.78
N MET A 190 -5.76 -22.00 -40.95
CA MET A 190 -6.14 -21.25 -42.14
C MET A 190 -5.29 -21.64 -43.36
N LEU A 191 -3.98 -21.81 -43.19
CA LEU A 191 -3.07 -22.27 -44.24
C LEU A 191 -3.49 -23.62 -44.81
N ARG A 192 -3.89 -24.59 -43.95
CA ARG A 192 -4.42 -25.89 -44.41
C ARG A 192 -5.68 -25.75 -45.27
N LYS A 193 -6.54 -24.76 -45.02
CA LYS A 193 -7.77 -24.55 -45.81
C LYS A 193 -7.50 -24.02 -47.22
N ILE A 194 -6.39 -23.30 -47.40
CA ILE A 194 -6.02 -22.68 -48.68
C ILE A 194 -4.95 -23.47 -49.43
N GLU A 195 -4.53 -24.62 -48.89
CA GLU A 195 -3.43 -25.43 -49.42
C GLU A 195 -3.68 -25.92 -50.85
N ASN A 196 -4.94 -26.23 -51.18
CA ASN A 196 -5.36 -26.73 -52.49
C ASN A 196 -5.79 -25.62 -53.48
N VAL A 197 -5.59 -24.35 -53.14
CA VAL A 197 -5.94 -23.23 -54.02
C VAL A 197 -4.81 -22.98 -55.02
N SER A 198 -5.13 -22.99 -56.31
CA SER A 198 -4.21 -22.60 -57.37
C SER A 198 -3.84 -21.12 -57.28
N ASN A 199 -2.57 -20.78 -57.54
CA ASN A 199 -2.03 -19.42 -57.39
C ASN A 199 -2.17 -18.81 -55.98
N LYS A 200 -2.14 -19.64 -54.92
CA LYS A 200 -2.31 -19.21 -53.52
C LYS A 200 -1.39 -18.05 -53.11
N GLU A 201 -0.13 -18.07 -53.51
CA GLU A 201 0.88 -17.07 -53.11
C GLU A 201 0.54 -15.69 -53.68
N ALA A 202 0.22 -15.63 -54.97
CA ALA A 202 -0.19 -14.38 -55.62
C ALA A 202 -1.50 -13.81 -55.03
N LEU A 203 -2.46 -14.68 -54.67
CA LEU A 203 -3.71 -14.26 -54.04
C LEU A 203 -3.51 -13.76 -52.60
N LEU A 204 -2.62 -14.38 -51.84
CA LEU A 204 -2.25 -13.94 -50.49
C LEU A 204 -1.56 -12.57 -50.53
N GLU A 205 -0.63 -12.37 -51.47
CA GLU A 205 0.08 -11.11 -51.65
C GLU A 205 -0.90 -9.98 -52.01
N ALA A 206 -1.74 -10.19 -53.03
CA ALA A 206 -2.76 -9.21 -53.42
C ALA A 206 -3.77 -8.91 -52.29
N SER A 207 -4.13 -9.92 -51.49
CA SER A 207 -5.00 -9.75 -50.33
C SER A 207 -4.32 -8.97 -49.21
N HIS A 208 -3.02 -9.17 -49.01
CA HIS A 208 -2.21 -8.43 -48.05
C HIS A 208 -2.12 -6.95 -48.45
N GLU A 209 -1.79 -6.65 -49.70
CA GLU A 209 -1.76 -5.28 -50.24
C GLU A 209 -3.12 -4.58 -50.08
N LEU A 210 -4.21 -5.25 -50.44
CA LEU A 210 -5.56 -4.72 -50.27
C LEU A 210 -5.89 -4.44 -48.80
N ARG A 211 -5.43 -5.29 -47.87
CA ARG A 211 -5.62 -5.08 -46.42
C ARG A 211 -4.88 -3.82 -45.97
N VAL A 212 -3.62 -3.67 -46.34
CA VAL A 212 -2.79 -2.51 -46.00
C VAL A 212 -3.42 -1.22 -46.52
N GLU A 213 -3.89 -1.19 -47.77
CA GLU A 213 -4.54 -0.02 -48.34
C GLU A 213 -5.89 0.29 -47.67
N ARG A 214 -6.65 -0.73 -47.25
CA ARG A 214 -7.88 -0.52 -46.46
C ARG A 214 -7.59 0.05 -45.07
N GLU A 215 -6.55 -0.43 -44.39
CA GLU A 215 -6.11 0.10 -43.10
C GLU A 215 -5.66 1.56 -43.23
N ARG A 216 -4.85 1.87 -44.26
CA ARG A 216 -4.42 3.23 -44.57
C ARG A 216 -5.59 4.15 -44.86
N LYS A 217 -6.57 3.71 -45.67
CA LYS A 217 -7.80 4.47 -45.95
C LYS A 217 -8.58 4.75 -44.66
N LYS A 218 -8.67 3.77 -43.75
CA LYS A 218 -9.36 3.93 -42.46
C LYS A 218 -8.65 4.95 -41.57
N GLU A 219 -7.32 4.90 -41.51
CA GLU A 219 -6.53 5.86 -40.74
C GLU A 219 -6.67 7.29 -41.29
N LEU A 220 -6.57 7.46 -42.62
CA LEU A 220 -6.79 8.76 -43.27
C LEU A 220 -8.20 9.30 -43.02
N ALA A 221 -9.22 8.43 -43.02
CA ALA A 221 -10.59 8.83 -42.72
C ALA A 221 -10.73 9.33 -41.26
N LYS A 222 -10.08 8.64 -40.31
CA LYS A 222 -10.02 9.04 -38.90
C LYS A 222 -9.30 10.40 -38.76
N GLN A 223 -8.13 10.56 -39.39
CA GLN A 223 -7.37 11.80 -39.40
C GLN A 223 -8.20 12.98 -39.94
N LYS A 224 -8.85 12.79 -41.09
CA LYS A 224 -9.74 13.80 -41.68
C LYS A 224 -10.88 14.20 -40.74
N GLN A 225 -11.46 13.23 -40.02
CA GLN A 225 -12.50 13.52 -39.04
C GLN A 225 -11.96 14.35 -37.87
N THR A 226 -10.81 13.97 -37.31
CA THR A 226 -10.16 14.72 -36.23
C THR A 226 -9.75 16.13 -36.64
N GLU A 227 -9.16 16.30 -37.83
CA GLU A 227 -8.78 17.61 -38.36
C GLU A 227 -10.01 18.47 -38.64
N GLY A 228 -11.07 17.89 -39.21
CA GLY A 228 -12.33 18.59 -39.44
C GLY A 228 -12.96 19.11 -38.13
N ALA A 229 -12.93 18.30 -37.07
CA ALA A 229 -13.39 18.71 -35.75
C ALA A 229 -12.53 19.84 -35.16
N ALA A 230 -11.20 19.73 -35.25
CA ALA A 230 -10.27 20.75 -34.78
C ALA A 230 -10.41 22.08 -35.54
N LEU A 231 -10.58 22.01 -36.86
CA LEU A 231 -10.83 23.17 -37.71
C LEU A 231 -12.12 23.88 -37.29
N HIS A 232 -13.20 23.13 -37.10
CA HIS A 232 -14.48 23.69 -36.68
C HIS A 232 -14.39 24.37 -35.31
N GLN A 233 -13.71 23.75 -34.34
CA GLN A 233 -13.49 24.34 -33.03
C GLN A 233 -12.67 25.63 -33.10
N THR A 234 -11.64 25.67 -33.95
CA THR A 234 -10.78 26.85 -34.14
C THR A 234 -11.55 27.98 -34.81
N GLN A 235 -12.38 27.68 -35.81
CA GLN A 235 -13.26 28.65 -36.46
C GLN A 235 -14.28 29.24 -35.49
N GLN A 236 -14.89 28.42 -34.63
CA GLN A 236 -15.79 28.92 -33.58
C GLN A 236 -15.06 29.85 -32.60
N LYS A 237 -13.85 29.48 -32.18
CA LYS A 237 -13.02 30.32 -31.29
C LYS A 237 -12.67 31.66 -31.95
N LEU A 238 -12.29 31.64 -33.23
CA LEU A 238 -11.99 32.85 -34.00
C LEU A 238 -13.23 33.75 -34.15
N ALA A 239 -14.41 33.18 -34.38
CA ALA A 239 -15.66 33.92 -34.46
C ALA A 239 -15.98 34.61 -33.12
N ARG A 240 -15.84 33.89 -31.99
CA ARG A 240 -16.03 34.45 -30.64
C ARG A 240 -15.04 35.58 -30.35
N LEU A 241 -13.75 35.37 -30.60
CA LEU A 241 -12.73 36.42 -30.38
C LEU A 241 -12.96 37.63 -31.27
N SER A 242 -13.33 37.42 -32.54
CA SER A 242 -13.69 38.51 -33.46
C SER A 242 -14.93 39.30 -33.01
N GLN A 243 -15.89 38.64 -32.36
CA GLN A 243 -17.03 39.30 -31.76
C GLN A 243 -16.60 40.12 -30.52
N GLN A 244 -15.86 39.52 -29.59
CA GLN A 244 -15.34 40.22 -28.42
C GLN A 244 -14.49 41.43 -28.79
N LEU A 245 -13.66 41.32 -29.82
CA LEU A 245 -12.84 42.43 -30.31
C LEU A 245 -13.71 43.55 -30.90
N ARG A 246 -14.78 43.22 -31.63
CA ARG A 246 -15.75 44.22 -32.10
C ARG A 246 -16.46 44.92 -30.95
N GLU A 247 -16.91 44.16 -29.95
CA GLU A 247 -17.56 44.69 -28.74
C GLU A 247 -16.60 45.61 -27.97
N MET A 248 -15.34 45.21 -27.74
CA MET A 248 -14.33 46.06 -27.10
C MET A 248 -14.05 47.35 -27.90
N ARG A 249 -13.98 47.27 -29.23
CA ARG A 249 -13.80 48.46 -30.08
C ARG A 249 -15.00 49.40 -29.98
N GLN A 250 -16.22 48.87 -29.98
CA GLN A 250 -17.43 49.67 -29.81
C GLN A 250 -17.51 50.29 -28.41
N ALA A 251 -17.16 49.53 -27.37
CA ALA A 251 -17.05 50.06 -26.01
C ALA A 251 -16.01 51.19 -25.97
N SER A 252 -14.81 51.01 -26.55
CA SER A 252 -13.76 52.04 -26.57
C SER A 252 -14.12 53.33 -27.32
N LEU A 253 -15.08 53.28 -28.25
CA LEU A 253 -15.61 54.46 -28.94
C LEU A 253 -16.64 55.24 -28.11
N GLY A 254 -17.20 54.60 -27.06
CA GLY A 254 -18.17 55.19 -26.13
C GLY A 254 -17.60 55.62 -24.79
N VAL A 255 -16.34 55.27 -24.47
CA VAL A 255 -15.73 55.64 -23.18
C VAL A 255 -15.09 57.03 -23.24
N SER A 256 -15.75 58.00 -22.61
CA SER A 256 -15.12 59.19 -22.06
C SER A 256 -14.16 58.77 -20.92
N PRO A 257 -12.98 59.40 -20.72
CA PRO A 257 -12.01 59.04 -19.68
C PRO A 257 -12.53 59.01 -18.24
N GLU A 258 -13.77 59.43 -17.97
CA GLU A 258 -14.39 59.43 -16.64
C GLU A 258 -15.05 58.10 -16.22
N GLU A 259 -15.26 57.14 -17.14
CA GLU A 259 -15.89 55.84 -16.82
C GLU A 259 -14.90 54.67 -16.67
N LEU A 260 -13.59 54.91 -16.79
CA LEU A 260 -12.53 53.93 -16.55
C LEU A 260 -11.84 54.19 -15.20
N VAL A 261 -12.56 53.94 -14.10
CA VAL A 261 -12.00 53.71 -12.75
C VAL A 261 -12.54 52.40 -12.21
#